data_AF-A0A2K8L325-F1
#
_entry.id   AF-A0A2K8L325-F1
#
_cell.length_a   1.000
_cell.length_b   1.000
_cell.length_c   1.000
_cell.angle_alpha   90.00
_cell.angle_beta   90.00
_cell.angle_gamma   90.00
#
_symmetry.space_group_name_H-M   'P 1'
#
loop_
_entity.id
_entity.type
_entity.pdbx_description
1 polymer ?
#
loop_
_entity_poly.entity_id
_entity_poly.type
_entity_poly.pdbx_seq_one_letter_code
_entity_poly.pdbx_strand_id
1 'polypeptide(L)'
;MTDSRALATSSEGWVIEIMDAYQDAKAAIPFAEAAGKTMSEADLFHMAPLVCVKFRNLLGSEESLTNARNAAIGSYIANQEAGNRNLNDPIMAFSFCYILAHYGLGLLDDEKCQEILMFIEDNLAKIKMAIAA
;
A
#
# COMPACT_ATOMS: atom_id res chain seq x y z
N MET A 1 6.76 -19.95 10.49
CA MET A 1 7.44 -18.67 10.71
C MET A 1 7.96 -18.22 9.37
N THR A 2 7.25 -17.30 8.72
CA THR A 2 7.74 -16.64 7.52
C THR A 2 8.67 -15.53 7.98
N ASP A 3 9.93 -15.57 7.53
CA ASP A 3 10.89 -14.50 7.82
C ASP A 3 10.33 -13.15 7.33
N SER A 4 10.65 -12.07 8.06
CA SER A 4 10.24 -10.72 7.67
C SER A 4 10.77 -10.41 6.26
N ARG A 5 9.90 -9.96 5.35
CA ARG A 5 10.32 -9.56 4.00
C ARG A 5 11.23 -8.35 4.12
N ALA A 6 12.47 -8.48 3.66
CA ALA A 6 13.43 -7.38 3.61
C ALA A 6 12.88 -6.20 2.82
N LEU A 7 13.23 -4.97 3.23
CA LEU A 7 12.87 -3.77 2.50
C LEU A 7 13.53 -3.78 1.12
N ALA A 8 12.78 -3.42 0.09
CA ALA A 8 13.33 -3.15 -1.22
C ALA A 8 14.34 -1.99 -1.16
N THR A 9 15.45 -2.13 -1.89
CA THR A 9 16.55 -1.15 -1.92
C THR A 9 16.56 -0.29 -3.18
N SER A 10 15.67 -0.55 -4.14
CA SER A 10 15.50 0.23 -5.37
C SER A 10 14.03 0.51 -5.67
N SER A 11 13.76 1.53 -6.48
CA SER A 11 12.39 1.90 -6.87
C SER A 11 11.69 0.78 -7.65
N GLU A 12 12.40 0.04 -8.50
CA GLU A 12 11.86 -1.14 -9.18
C GLU A 12 11.53 -2.26 -8.19
N GLY A 13 12.37 -2.47 -7.18
CA GLY A 13 12.11 -3.42 -6.11
C GLY A 13 10.83 -3.06 -5.34
N TRP A 14 10.62 -1.77 -5.07
CA TRP A 14 9.38 -1.28 -4.46
C TRP A 14 8.16 -1.48 -5.34
N VAL A 15 8.28 -1.29 -6.67
CA VAL A 15 7.18 -1.60 -7.60
C VAL A 15 6.80 -3.08 -7.52
N ILE A 16 7.78 -3.99 -7.56
CA ILE A 16 7.52 -5.43 -7.44
C ILE A 16 6.82 -5.76 -6.11
N GLU A 17 7.32 -5.21 -5.01
CA GLU A 17 6.73 -5.44 -3.70
C GLU A 17 5.30 -4.89 -3.58
N ILE A 18 5.03 -3.72 -4.15
CA ILE A 18 3.68 -3.14 -4.17
C ILE A 18 2.74 -3.98 -5.04
N MET A 19 3.21 -4.52 -6.17
CA MET A 19 2.40 -5.42 -6.98
C MET A 19 2.03 -6.68 -6.18
N ASP A 20 2.98 -7.29 -5.49
CA ASP A 20 2.70 -8.45 -4.62
C ASP A 20 1.72 -8.10 -3.50
N ALA A 21 1.91 -6.95 -2.84
CA ALA A 21 1.04 -6.47 -1.79
C ALA A 21 -0.37 -6.17 -2.29
N TYR A 22 -0.49 -5.59 -3.48
CA TYR A 22 -1.76 -5.30 -4.13
C TYR A 22 -2.52 -6.58 -4.45
N GLN A 23 -1.84 -7.60 -4.99
CA GLN A 23 -2.44 -8.90 -5.25
C GLN A 23 -2.86 -9.61 -3.95
N ASP A 24 -2.06 -9.52 -2.87
CA ASP A 24 -2.44 -10.05 -1.56
C ASP A 24 -3.72 -9.38 -1.02
N ALA A 25 -3.84 -8.06 -1.17
CA ALA A 25 -5.06 -7.33 -0.82
C ALA A 25 -6.25 -7.73 -1.71
N LYS A 26 -6.03 -7.83 -3.02
CA LYS A 26 -7.06 -8.19 -4.00
C LYS A 26 -7.61 -9.60 -3.76
N ALA A 27 -6.77 -10.53 -3.29
CA ALA A 27 -7.19 -11.88 -2.90
C ALA A 27 -8.21 -11.89 -1.74
N ALA A 28 -8.38 -10.78 -1.00
CA ALA A 28 -9.40 -10.64 0.03
C ALA A 28 -10.81 -10.35 -0.52
N ILE A 29 -10.95 -9.90 -1.78
CA ILE A 29 -12.24 -9.51 -2.39
C ILE A 29 -13.30 -10.62 -2.32
N PRO A 30 -13.01 -11.87 -2.74
CA PRO A 30 -14.01 -12.95 -2.68
C PRO A 30 -14.49 -13.26 -1.25
N PHE A 31 -13.64 -13.03 -0.24
CA PHE A 31 -14.00 -13.26 1.16
C PHE A 31 -14.90 -12.16 1.73
N ALA A 32 -14.72 -10.91 1.28
CA ALA A 32 -15.64 -9.83 1.63
C ALA A 32 -17.05 -10.12 1.10
N GLU A 33 -17.15 -10.58 -0.16
CA GLU A 33 -18.41 -10.98 -0.78
C GLU A 33 -19.08 -12.13 -0.01
N ALA A 34 -18.32 -13.18 0.34
CA ALA A 34 -18.82 -14.30 1.15
C ALA A 34 -19.31 -13.87 2.54
N ALA A 35 -18.78 -12.78 3.09
CA ALA A 35 -19.21 -12.17 4.35
C ALA A 35 -20.37 -11.17 4.18
N GLY A 36 -20.96 -11.06 2.98
CA GLY A 36 -22.05 -10.14 2.68
C GLY A 36 -21.63 -8.67 2.62
N LYS A 37 -20.35 -8.39 2.39
CA LYS A 37 -19.80 -7.04 2.24
C LYS A 37 -19.37 -6.79 0.80
N THR A 38 -19.62 -5.57 0.32
CA THR A 38 -19.07 -5.12 -0.96
C THR A 38 -17.64 -4.63 -0.76
N MET A 39 -16.72 -5.12 -1.58
CA MET A 39 -15.36 -4.60 -1.67
C MET A 39 -14.91 -4.63 -3.13
N SER A 40 -14.38 -3.51 -3.61
CA SER A 40 -13.85 -3.36 -4.96
C SER A 40 -12.36 -3.02 -4.91
N GLU A 41 -11.71 -2.98 -6.08
CA GLU A 41 -10.32 -2.53 -6.17
C GLU A 41 -10.11 -1.12 -5.61
N ALA A 42 -11.10 -0.24 -5.77
CA ALA A 42 -11.07 1.13 -5.25
C ALA A 42 -11.05 1.19 -3.72
N ASP A 43 -11.41 0.10 -3.02
CA ASP A 43 -11.40 0.02 -1.56
C ASP A 43 -10.09 -0.57 -1.01
N LEU A 44 -9.24 -1.13 -1.86
CA LEU A 44 -8.05 -1.87 -1.43
C LEU A 44 -7.02 -1.00 -0.71
N PHE A 45 -7.01 0.32 -0.92
CA PHE A 45 -6.12 1.22 -0.17
C PHE A 45 -6.35 1.15 1.35
N HIS A 46 -7.55 0.79 1.80
CA HIS A 46 -7.82 0.54 3.21
C HIS A 46 -7.10 -0.70 3.77
N MET A 47 -6.74 -1.65 2.90
CA MET A 47 -6.04 -2.88 3.26
C MET A 47 -4.52 -2.71 3.25
N ALA A 48 -3.99 -1.72 2.52
CA ALA A 48 -2.55 -1.50 2.38
C ALA A 48 -1.78 -1.46 3.73
N PRO A 49 -2.27 -0.81 4.81
CA PRO A 49 -1.55 -0.80 6.09
C PRO A 49 -1.46 -2.19 6.73
N LEU A 50 -2.55 -2.98 6.65
CA LEU A 50 -2.57 -4.33 7.17
C LEU A 50 -1.61 -5.24 6.39
N VAL A 51 -1.59 -5.12 5.07
CA VAL A 51 -0.68 -5.89 4.21
C VAL A 51 0.78 -5.50 4.46
N CYS A 52 1.08 -4.21 4.65
CA CYS A 52 2.41 -3.74 5.05
C CYS A 52 2.87 -4.40 6.35
N VAL A 53 2.04 -4.35 7.41
CA VAL A 53 2.36 -4.97 8.71
C VAL A 53 2.52 -6.50 8.56
N LYS A 54 1.69 -7.15 7.75
CA LYS A 54 1.82 -8.59 7.41
C LYS A 54 3.17 -8.89 6.75
N PHE A 55 3.57 -8.13 5.73
CA PHE A 55 4.82 -8.34 4.99
C PHE A 55 6.06 -8.15 5.88
N ARG A 56 5.96 -7.26 6.87
CA ARG A 56 7.02 -7.05 7.87
C ARG A 56 6.98 -8.04 9.03
N ASN A 57 6.02 -8.97 9.05
CA ASN A 57 5.79 -9.95 10.12
C ASN A 57 5.51 -9.30 11.49
N LEU A 58 4.71 -8.23 11.48
CA LEU A 58 4.39 -7.41 12.67
C LEU A 58 2.92 -7.54 13.13
N LEU A 59 2.16 -8.51 12.61
CA LEU A 59 0.71 -8.65 12.91
C LEU A 59 0.38 -8.85 14.40
N GLY A 60 1.36 -9.29 15.20
CA GLY A 60 1.20 -9.42 16.66
C GLY A 60 1.31 -8.10 17.44
N SER A 61 1.61 -6.98 16.78
CA SER A 61 1.77 -5.67 17.41
C SER A 61 0.61 -4.74 17.05
N GLU A 62 -0.27 -4.47 18.02
CA GLU A 62 -1.35 -3.49 17.88
C GLU A 62 -0.82 -2.07 17.63
N GLU A 63 0.32 -1.74 18.25
CA GLU A 63 1.01 -0.47 18.03
C GLU A 63 1.45 -0.32 16.56
N SER A 64 2.07 -1.36 15.99
CA SER A 64 2.48 -1.34 14.57
C SER A 64 1.28 -1.18 13.64
N LEU A 65 0.18 -1.91 13.90
CA LEU A 65 -1.07 -1.77 13.14
C LEU A 65 -1.65 -0.35 13.24
N THR A 66 -1.66 0.23 14.44
CA THR A 66 -2.19 1.57 14.69
C THR A 66 -1.34 2.64 13.99
N ASN A 67 -0.02 2.57 14.14
CA ASN A 67 0.91 3.54 13.54
C ASN A 67 0.86 3.49 12.01
N ALA A 68 0.94 2.29 11.43
CA ALA A 68 0.82 2.10 9.98
C ALA A 68 -0.51 2.64 9.45
N ARG A 69 -1.63 2.33 10.12
CA ARG A 69 -2.96 2.78 9.69
C ARG A 69 -3.13 4.30 9.81
N ASN A 70 -2.71 4.89 10.92
CA ASN A 70 -2.84 6.32 11.15
C ASN A 70 -2.04 7.12 10.13
N ALA A 71 -0.79 6.71 9.87
CA ALA A 71 0.05 7.37 8.87
C ALA A 71 -0.55 7.23 7.46
N ALA A 72 -0.92 6.02 7.04
CA ALA A 72 -1.45 5.78 5.71
C ALA A 72 -2.78 6.49 5.44
N ILE A 73 -3.79 6.25 6.28
CA ILE A 73 -5.14 6.76 6.05
C ILE A 73 -5.21 8.26 6.32
N GLY A 74 -4.52 8.75 7.35
CA GLY A 74 -4.44 10.19 7.63
C GLY A 74 -3.81 10.95 6.47
N SER A 75 -2.71 10.42 5.91
CA SER A 75 -2.05 11.03 4.74
C SER A 75 -2.92 10.96 3.49
N TYR A 76 -3.66 9.86 3.30
CA TYR A 76 -4.55 9.71 2.15
C TYR A 76 -5.66 10.77 2.17
N ILE A 77 -6.33 10.93 3.31
CA ILE A 77 -7.40 11.94 3.49
C ILE A 77 -6.84 13.34 3.23
N ALA A 78 -5.70 13.68 3.83
CA ALA A 78 -5.07 14.99 3.66
C ALA A 78 -4.66 15.28 2.20
N ASN A 79 -4.22 14.26 1.45
CA ASN A 79 -3.77 14.45 0.05
C ASN A 79 -4.89 14.33 -0.97
N GLN A 80 -5.97 13.61 -0.66
CA GLN A 80 -7.14 13.53 -1.52
C GLN A 80 -7.80 14.90 -1.67
N GLU A 81 -7.82 15.70 -0.60
CA GLU A 81 -8.34 17.07 -0.61
C GLU A 81 -7.40 18.07 -1.30
N ALA A 82 -6.08 17.86 -1.18
CA ALA A 82 -5.07 18.75 -1.75
C ALA A 82 -4.84 18.55 -3.26
N GLY A 83 -5.18 17.38 -3.81
CA GLY A 83 -5.06 17.09 -5.25
C GLY A 83 -3.63 16.86 -5.76
N ASN A 84 -2.66 16.60 -4.87
CA ASN A 84 -1.24 16.50 -5.22
C ASN A 84 -0.86 15.24 -6.03
N ARG A 85 -1.70 14.20 -6.01
CA ARG A 85 -1.48 12.93 -6.71
C ARG A 85 -2.82 12.39 -7.22
N ASN A 86 -2.80 11.56 -8.27
CA ASN A 86 -4.02 10.93 -8.79
C ASN A 86 -4.53 9.78 -7.90
N LEU A 87 -4.99 10.10 -6.68
CA LEU A 87 -5.53 9.14 -5.71
C LEU A 87 -6.90 8.57 -6.09
N ASN A 88 -7.49 9.01 -7.21
CA ASN A 88 -8.67 8.36 -7.79
C ASN A 88 -8.33 7.05 -8.51
N ASP A 89 -7.05 6.83 -8.84
CA ASP A 89 -6.59 5.55 -9.36
C ASP A 89 -6.38 4.54 -8.22
N PRO A 90 -7.05 3.38 -8.23
CA PRO A 90 -6.97 2.40 -7.13
C PRO A 90 -5.55 1.91 -6.83
N ILE A 91 -4.71 1.75 -7.85
CA ILE A 91 -3.33 1.27 -7.68
C ILE A 91 -2.48 2.40 -7.10
N MET A 92 -2.69 3.65 -7.54
CA MET A 92 -1.99 4.78 -6.95
C MET A 92 -2.41 5.01 -5.49
N ALA A 93 -3.71 4.94 -5.17
CA ALA A 93 -4.23 5.04 -3.82
C ALA A 93 -3.66 3.95 -2.90
N PHE A 94 -3.63 2.70 -3.38
CA PHE A 94 -3.03 1.60 -2.64
C PHE A 94 -1.54 1.81 -2.41
N SER A 95 -0.79 2.15 -3.47
CA SER A 95 0.65 2.40 -3.40
C SER A 95 0.98 3.51 -2.41
N PHE A 96 0.21 4.60 -2.45
CA PHE A 96 0.31 5.71 -1.51
C PHE A 96 0.14 5.22 -0.06
N CYS A 97 -0.97 4.57 0.25
CA CYS A 97 -1.22 4.06 1.60
C CYS A 97 -0.19 3.01 2.04
N TYR A 98 0.29 2.18 1.13
CA TYR A 98 1.29 1.16 1.42
C TYR A 98 2.65 1.78 1.80
N ILE A 99 3.10 2.80 1.07
CA ILE A 99 4.34 3.51 1.39
C ILE A 99 4.21 4.33 2.68
N LEU A 100 3.08 5.02 2.87
CA LEU A 100 2.87 5.79 4.11
C LEU A 100 2.68 4.89 5.34
N ALA A 101 2.25 3.65 5.16
CA ALA A 101 2.28 2.65 6.24
C ALA A 101 3.73 2.34 6.68
N HIS A 102 4.68 2.23 5.74
CA HIS A 102 6.10 2.05 6.07
C HIS A 102 6.68 3.25 6.79
N TYR A 103 6.30 4.46 6.38
CA TYR A 103 6.64 5.68 7.09
C TYR A 103 6.11 5.65 8.54
N GLY A 104 4.84 5.28 8.74
CA GLY A 104 4.25 5.14 10.06
C GLY A 104 4.96 4.11 10.96
N LEU A 105 5.57 3.10 10.36
CA LEU A 105 6.39 2.10 11.08
C LEU A 105 7.84 2.58 11.32
N GLY A 106 8.22 3.77 10.87
CA GLY A 106 9.59 4.28 10.96
C GLY A 106 10.58 3.54 10.05
N LEU A 107 10.09 2.84 9.02
CA LEU A 107 10.90 2.05 8.07
C LEU A 107 11.36 2.86 6.87
N LEU A 108 10.66 3.95 6.56
CA LEU A 108 11.00 4.91 5.52
C LEU A 108 10.91 6.31 6.09
N ASP A 109 11.73 7.22 5.55
CA ASP A 109 11.63 8.66 5.78
C ASP A 109 10.84 9.35 4.65
N ASP A 110 10.62 10.66 4.81
CA ASP A 110 9.84 11.45 3.86
C ASP A 110 10.47 11.48 2.46
N GLU A 111 11.80 11.61 2.39
CA GLU A 111 12.54 11.68 1.12
C GLU A 111 12.35 10.38 0.32
N LYS A 112 12.55 9.23 0.97
CA LYS A 112 12.40 7.93 0.31
C LYS A 112 10.95 7.65 -0.08
N CYS A 113 9.98 8.07 0.73
CA CYS A 113 8.57 7.96 0.38
C CYS A 113 8.25 8.75 -0.89
N GLN A 114 8.73 9.99 -1.03
CA GLN A 114 8.49 10.79 -2.22
C GLN A 114 9.17 10.21 -3.46
N GLU A 115 10.43 9.75 -3.33
CA GLU A 115 11.17 9.09 -4.41
C GLU A 115 10.39 7.90 -4.97
N ILE A 116 9.95 6.99 -4.09
CA ILE A 116 9.20 5.79 -4.49
C ILE A 116 7.86 6.16 -5.14
N LEU A 117 7.10 7.07 -4.51
CA LEU A 117 5.78 7.44 -5.01
C LEU A 117 5.83 8.21 -6.33
N MET A 118 6.83 9.06 -6.54
CA MET A 118 7.08 9.68 -7.85
C MET A 118 7.38 8.63 -8.91
N PHE A 119 8.26 7.67 -8.62
CA PHE A 119 8.60 6.62 -9.56
C PHE A 119 7.38 5.77 -9.96
N ILE A 120 6.50 5.46 -9.00
CA ILE A 120 5.25 4.73 -9.25
C ILE A 120 4.32 5.55 -10.13
N GLU A 121 4.16 6.84 -9.85
CA GLU A 121 3.30 7.74 -10.62
C GLU A 121 3.77 7.83 -12.08
N ASP A 122 5.08 8.00 -12.31
CA ASP A 122 5.69 8.05 -13.64
C ASP A 122 5.55 6.72 -14.42
N ASN A 123 5.41 5.60 -13.72
CA ASN A 123 5.31 4.26 -14.31
C ASN A 123 3.92 3.62 -14.17
N LEU A 124 2.92 4.36 -13.69
CA LEU A 124 1.62 3.82 -13.27
C LEU A 124 0.94 3.01 -14.39
N ALA A 125 0.97 3.50 -15.62
CA ALA A 125 0.40 2.78 -16.77
C ALA A 125 1.02 1.40 -16.98
N LYS A 126 2.35 1.26 -16.83
CA LYS A 126 3.05 -0.03 -16.98
C LYS A 126 2.72 -0.98 -15.82
N ILE A 127 2.65 -0.43 -14.60
CA ILE A 127 2.29 -1.20 -13.39
C ILE A 127 0.87 -1.77 -13.54
N LYS A 128 -0.09 -0.95 -13.97
CA LYS A 128 -1.47 -1.37 -14.23
C LYS A 128 -1.55 -2.50 -15.25
N MET A 129 -0.80 -2.40 -16.36
CA MET A 129 -0.73 -3.47 -17.35
C MET A 129 -0.16 -4.77 -16.75
N ALA A 130 0.87 -4.67 -15.92
CA ALA A 130 1.50 -5.85 -15.31
C ALA A 130 0.62 -6.51 -14.24
N ILE A 131 -0.20 -5.75 -13.52
CA ILE A 131 -1.16 -6.28 -12.53
C ILE A 131 -2.37 -6.96 -13.19
N ALA A 132 -2.73 -6.53 -14.40
CA ALA A 132 -3.87 -7.04 -15.15
C ALA A 132 -3.55 -8.30 -16.00
N ALA A 133 -2.26 -8.59 -16.21
CA ALA A 133 -1.78 -9.74 -16.98
C ALA A 133 -1.76 -11.03 -16.14
#